data_AF-A0A7G9SQZ3-F1
#
_entry.id   AF-A0A7G9SQZ3-F1
#
_cell.length_a   1.000
_cell.length_b   1.000
_cell.length_c   1.000
_cell.angle_alpha   90.00
_cell.angle_beta   90.00
_cell.angle_gamma   90.00
#
_symmetry.space_group_name_H-M   'P 1'
#
loop_
_entity.id
_entity.type
_entity.pdbx_description
1 polymer ?
#
loop_
_entity_poly.entity_id
_entity_poly.type
_entity_poly.pdbx_seq_one_letter_code
_entity_poly.pdbx_strand_id
1 'polypeptide(L)'
;MKAGQTALKTSTEHQRRYRERLREQGLVKKDVWIRPEYAAELAAIEKSMRGQARDPAAPAQAEAGWTIATIRHALGETSAVRDGLLTIEIIEGAEPSLHLVLHEYGDLSLFVAAVGGQIIVEAYLWPVAMVADPALFNLHVLRTQKLLPLSTIAVQAVAGVPGYIMFGALDAHSRLANLMFEIETLAENVLGATEAFAGYLLPMESAT
;
A
#
# COMPACT_ATOMS: atom_id res chain seq x y z
N MET A 1 -30.81 56.87 27.56
CA MET A 1 -30.76 56.00 26.38
C MET A 1 -29.29 55.74 26.05
N LYS A 2 -28.79 54.50 26.23
CA LYS A 2 -27.40 54.13 25.92
C LYS A 2 -27.32 53.68 24.45
N ALA A 3 -26.56 54.41 23.63
CA ALA A 3 -26.13 53.93 22.32
C ALA A 3 -24.78 53.22 22.50
N GLY A 4 -24.77 51.89 22.40
CA GLY A 4 -23.54 51.10 22.41
C GLY A 4 -22.86 51.15 21.05
N GLN A 5 -21.81 51.96 20.92
CA GLN A 5 -20.91 51.92 19.77
C GLN A 5 -20.09 50.62 19.82
N THR A 6 -20.30 49.73 18.84
CA THR A 6 -19.47 48.53 18.67
C THR A 6 -18.18 48.95 17.98
N ALA A 7 -17.09 49.07 18.75
CA ALA A 7 -15.78 49.41 18.21
C ALA A 7 -15.33 48.34 17.18
N LEU A 8 -15.03 48.77 15.95
CA LEU A 8 -14.45 47.91 14.92
C LEU A 8 -13.08 47.40 15.40
N LYS A 9 -12.98 46.09 15.60
CA LYS A 9 -11.76 45.43 16.06
C LYS A 9 -10.76 45.35 14.90
N THR A 10 -9.52 45.76 15.15
CA THR A 10 -8.46 45.81 14.14
C THR A 10 -7.87 44.43 13.89
N SER A 11 -7.37 44.14 12.68
CA SER A 11 -6.81 42.82 12.30
C SER A 11 -5.69 42.35 13.25
N THR A 12 -4.94 43.29 13.81
CA THR A 12 -3.88 43.06 14.81
C THR A 12 -4.43 42.48 16.13
N GLU A 13 -5.62 42.93 16.56
CA GLU A 13 -6.29 42.40 17.75
C GLU A 13 -6.83 40.99 17.51
N HIS A 14 -7.32 40.70 16.30
CA HIS A 14 -7.73 39.35 15.91
C HIS A 14 -6.56 38.36 15.92
N GLN A 15 -5.40 38.76 15.39
CA GLN A 15 -4.18 37.94 15.41
C GLN A 15 -3.63 37.75 16.83
N ARG A 16 -3.73 38.76 17.70
CA ARG A 16 -3.31 38.65 19.11
C ARG A 16 -4.21 37.66 19.85
N ARG A 17 -5.53 37.81 19.75
CA ARG A 17 -6.52 36.90 20.36
C ARG A 17 -6.42 35.48 19.84
N TYR A 18 -6.09 35.29 18.55
CA TYR A 18 -5.85 33.96 17.99
C TYR A 18 -4.62 33.29 18.62
N ARG A 19 -3.50 34.02 18.75
CA ARG A 19 -2.28 33.51 19.39
C ARG A 19 -2.43 33.28 20.89
N GLU A 20 -3.18 34.14 21.58
CA GLU A 20 -3.52 33.98 23.00
C GLU A 20 -4.32 32.67 23.20
N ARG A 21 -5.36 32.43 22.40
CA ARG A 21 -6.14 31.17 22.47
C ARG A 21 -5.30 29.91 22.22
N LEU A 22 -4.39 29.94 21.25
CA LEU A 22 -3.50 28.79 20.99
C LEU A 22 -2.55 28.53 22.16
N ARG A 23 -2.04 29.59 22.82
CA ARG A 23 -1.19 29.45 24.01
C ARG A 23 -1.96 28.93 25.23
N GLU A 24 -3.21 29.36 25.41
CA GLU A 24 -4.11 28.84 26.45
C GLU A 24 -4.38 27.33 26.28
N GLN A 25 -4.32 26.82 25.05
CA GLN A 25 -4.39 25.38 24.73
C GLN A 25 -3.06 24.64 24.94
N GLY A 26 -2.02 25.31 25.47
CA GLY A 26 -0.70 24.73 25.69
C GLY A 26 0.18 24.64 24.43
N LEU A 27 -0.27 25.19 23.30
CA LEU A 27 0.48 25.14 22.04
C LEU A 27 1.55 26.23 21.98
N VAL A 28 2.75 25.85 21.56
CA VAL A 28 3.90 26.75 21.39
C VAL A 28 4.18 26.95 19.91
N LYS A 29 4.30 28.21 19.49
CA LYS A 29 4.65 28.55 18.10
C LYS A 29 6.07 28.05 17.79
N LYS A 30 6.22 27.34 16.67
CA LYS A 30 7.50 26.98 16.06
C LYS A 30 7.61 27.61 14.68
N ASP A 31 8.79 28.14 14.37
CA ASP A 31 9.12 28.67 13.05
C ASP A 31 10.01 27.64 12.34
N VAL A 32 9.67 27.28 11.10
CA VAL A 32 10.32 26.21 10.33
C VAL A 32 10.62 26.72 8.91
N TRP A 33 11.79 26.36 8.39
CA TRP A 33 12.18 26.62 7.00
C TRP A 33 11.97 25.35 6.18
N ILE A 34 11.09 25.39 5.17
CA ILE A 34 10.76 24.26 4.30
C ILE A 34 10.66 24.72 2.84
N ARG A 35 10.76 23.78 1.89
CA ARG A 35 10.50 24.07 0.48
C ARG A 35 8.98 24.27 0.25
N PRO A 36 8.56 25.14 -0.69
CA PRO A 36 7.14 25.47 -0.90
C PRO A 36 6.24 24.26 -1.19
N GLU A 37 6.75 23.26 -1.92
CA GLU A 37 6.01 22.04 -2.25
C GLU A 37 5.54 21.23 -1.04
N TYR A 38 6.19 21.38 0.12
CA TYR A 38 5.84 20.63 1.34
C TYR A 38 4.95 21.44 2.31
N ALA A 39 4.50 22.64 1.93
CA ALA A 39 3.73 23.51 2.81
C ALA A 39 2.38 22.91 3.22
N ALA A 40 1.69 22.25 2.29
CA ALA A 40 0.40 21.60 2.55
C ALA A 40 0.55 20.40 3.50
N GLU A 41 1.60 19.61 3.30
CA GLU A 41 1.93 18.45 4.15
C GLU A 41 2.30 18.89 5.57
N LEU A 42 3.15 19.92 5.72
CA LEU A 42 3.49 20.48 7.04
C LEU A 42 2.25 21.00 7.77
N ALA A 43 1.32 21.64 7.06
CA ALA A 43 0.08 22.13 7.65
C ALA A 43 -0.83 20.98 8.13
N ALA A 44 -0.87 19.86 7.40
CA ALA A 44 -1.63 18.68 7.81
C ALA A 44 -1.03 18.02 9.07
N ILE A 45 0.29 17.88 9.12
CA ILE A 45 1.03 17.36 10.29
C ILE A 45 0.84 18.29 11.50
N GLU A 46 0.97 19.60 11.31
CA GLU A 46 0.79 20.58 12.37
C GLU A 46 -0.62 20.52 12.96
N LYS A 47 -1.64 20.42 12.10
CA LYS A 47 -3.04 20.28 12.52
C LYS A 47 -3.30 18.99 13.29
N SER A 48 -2.67 17.87 12.90
CA SER A 48 -2.83 16.60 13.62
C SER A 48 -2.17 16.64 15.01
N MET A 49 -1.05 17.37 15.15
CA MET A 49 -0.35 17.57 16.43
C MET A 49 -1.06 18.51 17.40
N ARG A 50 -2.02 19.33 16.94
CA ARG A 50 -2.88 20.16 17.82
C ARG A 50 -3.95 19.37 18.57
N GLY A 51 -4.12 18.08 18.25
CA GLY A 51 -5.03 17.16 18.92
C GLY A 51 -4.54 16.72 20.31
N GLN A 52 -5.11 15.64 20.84
CA GLN A 52 -4.73 15.09 22.14
C GLN A 52 -3.23 14.72 22.18
N ALA A 53 -2.55 15.03 23.28
CA ALA A 53 -1.14 14.73 23.47
C ALA A 53 -0.88 13.23 23.27
N ARG A 54 -0.01 12.91 22.30
CA ARG A 54 0.53 11.55 22.15
C ARG A 54 1.34 11.22 23.40
N ASP A 55 0.90 10.23 24.15
CA ASP A 55 1.69 9.66 25.23
C ASP A 55 2.92 8.99 24.60
N PRO A 56 4.16 9.45 24.87
CA PRO A 56 5.36 8.93 24.21
C PRO A 56 5.66 7.47 24.56
N ALA A 57 4.98 6.93 25.60
CA ALA A 57 5.05 5.53 26.00
C ALA A 57 3.83 4.70 25.56
N ALA A 58 2.76 5.34 25.06
CA ALA A 58 1.69 4.59 24.41
C ALA A 58 2.18 4.15 23.03
N PRO A 59 1.88 2.90 22.59
CA PRO A 59 2.06 2.54 21.20
C PRO A 59 1.36 3.63 20.39
N ALA A 60 2.09 4.25 19.45
CA ALA A 60 1.56 5.28 18.57
C ALA A 60 0.16 4.82 18.17
N GLN A 61 -0.88 5.60 18.53
CA GLN A 61 -2.26 5.34 18.11
C GLN A 61 -2.19 4.76 16.72
N ALA A 62 -2.53 3.47 16.59
CA ALA A 62 -2.40 2.73 15.34
C ALA A 62 -3.04 3.63 14.29
N GLU A 63 -2.21 4.18 13.40
CA GLU A 63 -2.71 4.66 12.12
C GLU A 63 -3.56 3.50 11.63
N ALA A 64 -4.87 3.71 11.48
CA ALA A 64 -5.75 2.61 11.09
C ALA A 64 -5.08 1.95 9.87
N GLY A 65 -4.63 0.70 10.04
CA GLY A 65 -3.78 0.05 9.05
C GLY A 65 -4.47 0.03 7.69
N TRP A 66 -3.69 -0.20 6.64
CA TRP A 66 -4.21 -0.37 5.30
C TRP A 66 -5.39 -1.34 5.28
N THR A 67 -6.48 -0.86 4.69
CA THR A 67 -7.67 -1.63 4.34
C THR A 67 -7.76 -1.64 2.82
N ILE A 68 -8.49 -2.58 2.25
CA ILE A 68 -8.75 -2.63 0.80
C ILE A 68 -9.26 -1.27 0.26
N ALA A 69 -10.18 -0.63 0.97
CA ALA A 69 -10.72 0.67 0.58
C ALA A 69 -9.67 1.78 0.61
N THR A 70 -8.85 1.84 1.67
CA THR A 70 -7.80 2.87 1.78
C THR A 70 -6.66 2.62 0.79
N ILE A 71 -6.26 1.36 0.57
CA ILE A 71 -5.28 0.99 -0.45
C ILE A 71 -5.76 1.44 -1.83
N ARG A 72 -7.00 1.08 -2.22
CA ARG A 72 -7.57 1.49 -3.51
C ARG A 72 -7.53 2.99 -3.69
N HIS A 73 -7.99 3.74 -2.68
CA HIS A 73 -8.00 5.19 -2.75
C HIS A 73 -6.58 5.73 -2.94
N ALA A 74 -5.63 5.27 -2.14
CA ALA A 74 -4.24 5.74 -2.20
C ALA A 74 -3.57 5.41 -3.54
N LEU A 75 -3.77 4.20 -4.06
CA LEU A 75 -3.26 3.80 -5.37
C LEU A 75 -3.92 4.61 -6.50
N GLY A 76 -5.22 4.90 -6.41
CA GLY A 76 -5.95 5.73 -7.38
C GLY A 76 -5.43 7.16 -7.51
N GLU A 77 -4.80 7.69 -6.45
CA GLU A 77 -4.17 9.02 -6.46
C GLU A 77 -2.73 9.02 -7.04
N THR A 78 -2.20 7.86 -7.43
CA THR A 78 -0.86 7.77 -8.03
C THR A 78 -0.87 8.16 -9.51
N SER A 79 0.30 8.52 -10.06
CA SER A 79 0.45 8.73 -11.50
C SER A 79 0.24 7.45 -12.30
N ALA A 80 0.63 6.29 -11.78
CA ALA A 80 0.48 5.00 -12.45
C ALA A 80 -0.97 4.74 -12.91
N VAL A 81 -1.96 5.07 -12.08
CA VAL A 81 -3.38 4.94 -12.45
C VAL A 81 -3.81 6.04 -13.44
N ARG A 82 -3.42 7.29 -13.19
CA ARG A 82 -3.78 8.42 -14.08
C ARG A 82 -3.22 8.28 -15.50
N ASP A 83 -2.02 7.72 -15.60
CA ASP A 83 -1.31 7.53 -16.87
C ASP A 83 -1.72 6.22 -17.56
N GLY A 84 -2.62 5.43 -16.96
CA GLY A 84 -3.14 4.18 -17.53
C GLY A 84 -2.15 3.01 -17.47
N LEU A 85 -1.15 3.08 -16.59
CA LEU A 85 -0.14 2.01 -16.38
C LEU A 85 -0.62 0.93 -15.40
N LEU A 86 -1.55 1.30 -14.51
CA LEU A 86 -2.14 0.43 -13.50
C LEU A 86 -3.66 0.58 -13.49
N THR A 87 -4.38 -0.52 -13.70
CA THR A 87 -5.83 -0.59 -13.49
C THR A 87 -6.14 -1.27 -12.16
N ILE A 88 -7.19 -0.81 -11.46
CA ILE A 88 -7.55 -1.26 -10.13
C ILE A 88 -9.05 -1.56 -10.05
N GLU A 89 -9.39 -2.79 -9.70
CA GLU A 89 -10.76 -3.23 -9.46
C GLU A 89 -10.91 -3.81 -8.05
N ILE A 90 -12.09 -3.62 -7.43
CA ILE A 90 -12.42 -4.30 -6.17
C ILE A 90 -13.10 -5.61 -6.53
N ILE A 91 -12.63 -6.70 -5.95
CA ILE A 91 -13.35 -7.97 -5.92
C ILE A 91 -14.15 -8.01 -4.63
N GLU A 92 -15.47 -7.92 -4.79
CA GLU A 92 -16.43 -8.01 -3.70
C GLU A 92 -16.60 -9.47 -3.25
N GLY A 93 -16.79 -9.69 -1.94
CA GLY A 93 -16.93 -11.02 -1.36
C GLY A 93 -16.99 -11.00 0.16
N ALA A 94 -17.00 -12.18 0.77
CA ALA A 94 -16.89 -12.30 2.24
C ALA A 94 -15.54 -11.75 2.75
N GLU A 95 -14.49 -11.89 1.94
CA GLU A 95 -13.17 -11.29 2.15
C GLU A 95 -12.85 -10.43 0.91
N PRO A 96 -13.01 -9.09 0.98
CA PRO A 96 -12.76 -8.23 -0.15
C PRO A 96 -11.28 -8.20 -0.51
N SER A 97 -10.97 -8.06 -1.79
CA SER A 97 -9.61 -7.93 -2.32
C SER A 97 -9.54 -6.92 -3.46
N LEU A 98 -8.34 -6.49 -3.84
CA LEU A 98 -8.11 -5.72 -5.06
C LEU A 98 -7.54 -6.61 -6.14
N HIS A 99 -8.02 -6.43 -7.37
CA HIS A 99 -7.37 -6.90 -8.57
C HIS A 99 -6.64 -5.72 -9.22
N LEU A 100 -5.34 -5.90 -9.42
CA LEU A 100 -4.47 -4.95 -10.09
C LEU A 100 -4.08 -5.53 -11.44
N VAL A 101 -4.14 -4.71 -12.49
CA VAL A 101 -3.60 -5.05 -13.81
C VAL A 101 -2.47 -4.08 -14.12
N LEU A 102 -1.25 -4.61 -14.22
CA LEU A 102 -0.03 -3.85 -14.48
C LEU A 102 0.28 -3.91 -15.98
N HIS A 103 -0.04 -2.84 -16.70
CA HIS A 103 0.02 -2.83 -18.16
C HIS A 103 1.44 -2.84 -18.72
N GLU A 104 2.41 -2.24 -18.01
CA GLU A 104 3.83 -2.28 -18.39
C GLU A 104 4.47 -3.66 -18.24
N TYR A 105 3.82 -4.58 -17.53
CA TYR A 105 4.27 -5.94 -17.28
C TYR A 105 3.51 -6.97 -18.12
N GLY A 106 2.98 -6.57 -19.28
CA GLY A 106 2.23 -7.45 -20.16
C GLY A 106 0.85 -7.81 -19.59
N ASP A 107 0.15 -6.84 -19.02
CA ASP A 107 -1.15 -7.01 -18.36
C ASP A 107 -1.11 -8.00 -17.19
N LEU A 108 0.01 -8.03 -16.44
CA LEU A 108 0.18 -8.91 -15.29
C LEU A 108 -0.92 -8.64 -14.24
N SER A 109 -1.62 -9.69 -13.86
CA SER A 109 -2.65 -9.64 -12.83
C SER A 109 -2.08 -9.93 -11.45
N LEU A 110 -2.28 -9.01 -10.51
CA LEU A 110 -1.95 -9.16 -9.10
C LEU A 110 -3.21 -9.03 -8.24
N PHE A 111 -3.22 -9.70 -7.10
CA PHE A 111 -4.29 -9.65 -6.11
C PHE A 111 -3.76 -9.12 -4.79
N VAL A 112 -4.49 -8.18 -4.18
CA VAL A 112 -4.13 -7.58 -2.89
C VAL A 112 -5.20 -7.90 -1.86
N ALA A 113 -4.78 -8.50 -0.76
CA ALA A 113 -5.62 -8.76 0.42
C ALA A 113 -5.03 -8.02 1.63
N ALA A 114 -5.89 -7.48 2.50
CA ALA A 114 -5.47 -6.84 3.75
C ALA A 114 -6.19 -7.50 4.93
N VAL A 115 -5.49 -8.35 5.68
CA VAL A 115 -6.05 -9.16 6.76
C VAL A 115 -5.10 -9.17 7.96
N GLY A 116 -5.65 -9.03 9.17
CA GLY A 116 -4.88 -9.22 10.40
C GLY A 116 -3.69 -8.26 10.59
N GLY A 117 -3.73 -7.07 9.98
CA GLY A 117 -2.63 -6.11 10.04
C GLY A 117 -1.50 -6.41 9.05
N GLN A 118 -1.71 -7.32 8.10
CA GLN A 118 -0.79 -7.59 7.00
C GLN A 118 -1.47 -7.31 5.66
N ILE A 119 -0.66 -6.92 4.68
CA ILE A 119 -1.05 -6.85 3.27
C ILE A 119 -0.34 -7.99 2.57
N ILE A 120 -1.10 -8.80 1.86
CA ILE A 120 -0.58 -9.81 0.95
C ILE A 120 -0.81 -9.31 -0.47
N VAL A 121 0.24 -9.34 -1.28
CA VAL A 121 0.18 -9.09 -2.71
C VAL A 121 0.62 -10.37 -3.39
N GLU A 122 -0.20 -10.92 -4.30
CA GLU A 122 0.09 -12.20 -4.94
C GLU A 122 -0.20 -12.20 -6.44
N ALA A 123 0.55 -13.02 -7.17
CA ALA A 123 0.38 -13.32 -8.57
C ALA A 123 0.19 -14.82 -8.74
N TYR A 124 -0.76 -15.21 -9.59
CA TYR A 124 -0.86 -16.60 -10.03
C TYR A 124 0.22 -16.90 -11.08
N LEU A 125 0.92 -18.02 -10.93
CA LEU A 125 1.92 -18.47 -11.89
C LEU A 125 1.34 -19.52 -12.83
N TRP A 126 1.08 -20.73 -12.33
CA TRP A 126 0.56 -21.85 -13.12
C TRP A 126 0.02 -22.99 -12.24
N PRO A 127 -0.84 -23.90 -12.77
CA PRO A 127 -1.27 -25.10 -12.07
C PRO A 127 -0.09 -26.02 -11.76
N VAL A 128 -0.15 -26.74 -10.64
CA VAL A 128 0.83 -27.79 -10.31
C VAL A 128 0.88 -28.86 -11.40
N ALA A 129 -0.27 -29.12 -12.05
CA ALA A 129 -0.38 -30.06 -13.16
C ALA A 129 0.44 -29.67 -14.41
N MET A 130 0.87 -28.42 -14.54
CA MET A 130 1.73 -27.98 -15.64
C MET A 130 3.21 -28.22 -15.38
N VAL A 131 3.60 -28.72 -14.20
CA VAL A 131 4.99 -29.02 -13.85
C VAL A 131 5.28 -30.51 -14.04
N ALA A 132 6.29 -30.83 -14.83
CA ALA A 132 6.61 -32.22 -15.18
C ALA A 132 7.00 -33.09 -13.97
N ASP A 133 7.79 -32.51 -13.04
CA ASP A 133 8.16 -33.13 -11.77
C ASP A 133 8.00 -32.09 -10.64
N PRO A 134 6.82 -32.05 -9.99
CA PRO A 134 6.57 -31.10 -8.89
C PRO A 134 7.53 -31.27 -7.72
N ALA A 135 8.02 -32.48 -7.44
CA ALA A 135 8.92 -32.71 -6.31
C ALA A 135 10.30 -32.11 -6.57
N LEU A 136 10.84 -32.31 -7.78
CA LEU A 136 12.09 -31.70 -8.21
C LEU A 136 11.99 -30.18 -8.27
N PHE A 137 10.89 -29.67 -8.85
CA PHE A 137 10.64 -28.24 -8.95
C PHE A 137 10.52 -27.58 -7.56
N ASN A 138 9.74 -28.16 -6.64
CA ASN A 138 9.61 -27.67 -5.27
C ASN A 138 10.97 -27.60 -4.56
N LEU A 139 11.80 -28.64 -4.72
CA LEU A 139 13.14 -28.63 -4.15
C LEU A 139 14.01 -27.51 -4.74
N HIS A 140 13.87 -27.22 -6.04
CA HIS A 140 14.59 -26.14 -6.69
C HIS A 140 14.15 -24.77 -6.16
N VAL A 141 12.83 -24.51 -6.12
CA VAL A 141 12.24 -23.29 -5.55
C VAL A 141 12.74 -23.03 -4.12
N LEU A 142 12.74 -24.06 -3.27
CA LEU A 142 13.23 -23.95 -1.90
C LEU A 142 14.72 -23.61 -1.82
N ARG A 143 15.53 -24.06 -2.79
CA ARG A 143 16.97 -23.77 -2.86
C ARG A 143 17.25 -22.37 -3.40
N THR A 144 16.38 -21.84 -4.26
CA THR A 144 16.56 -20.55 -4.92
C THR A 144 15.81 -19.40 -4.26
N GLN A 145 15.05 -19.63 -3.18
CA GLN A 145 14.27 -18.60 -2.48
C GLN A 145 15.07 -17.32 -2.18
N LYS A 146 16.34 -17.43 -1.78
CA LYS A 146 17.19 -16.28 -1.45
C LYS A 146 17.53 -15.37 -2.65
N LEU A 147 17.25 -15.84 -3.87
CA LEU A 147 17.49 -15.12 -5.12
C LEU A 147 16.27 -14.31 -5.57
N LEU A 148 15.13 -14.44 -4.88
CA LEU A 148 13.87 -13.77 -5.16
C LEU A 148 13.58 -12.78 -4.03
N PRO A 149 14.13 -11.54 -4.10
CA PRO A 149 13.98 -10.59 -3.01
C PRO A 149 12.52 -10.23 -2.82
N LEU A 150 12.05 -10.17 -1.56
CA LEU A 150 10.71 -9.70 -1.21
C LEU A 150 9.55 -10.53 -1.79
N SER A 151 9.84 -11.70 -2.36
CA SER A 151 8.82 -12.58 -2.92
C SER A 151 9.07 -14.02 -2.52
N THR A 152 7.99 -14.75 -2.31
CA THR A 152 8.01 -16.18 -1.99
C THR A 152 7.06 -16.91 -2.92
N ILE A 153 7.44 -18.12 -3.34
CA ILE A 153 6.56 -19.00 -4.10
C ILE A 153 5.89 -19.98 -3.14
N ALA A 154 4.57 -20.13 -3.28
CA ALA A 154 3.78 -21.10 -2.54
C ALA A 154 2.87 -21.91 -3.46
N VAL A 155 2.35 -23.02 -2.93
CA VAL A 155 1.26 -23.76 -3.56
C VAL A 155 -0.03 -23.42 -2.85
N GLN A 156 -1.01 -22.94 -3.60
CA GLN A 156 -2.34 -22.58 -3.11
C GLN A 156 -3.41 -23.16 -4.04
N ALA A 157 -4.55 -23.55 -3.48
CA ALA A 157 -5.69 -23.97 -4.28
C ALA A 157 -6.48 -22.75 -4.75
N VAL A 158 -6.56 -22.55 -6.07
CA VAL A 158 -7.40 -21.52 -6.69
C VAL A 158 -8.59 -22.22 -7.32
N ALA A 159 -9.80 -21.92 -6.83
CA ALA A 159 -11.03 -22.61 -7.24
C ALA A 159 -10.93 -24.16 -7.17
N GLY A 160 -10.21 -24.68 -6.17
CA GLY A 160 -10.01 -26.12 -5.98
C GLY A 160 -8.89 -26.75 -6.81
N VAL A 161 -8.24 -25.97 -7.70
CA VAL A 161 -7.09 -26.43 -8.49
C VAL A 161 -5.80 -25.99 -7.80
N PRO A 162 -4.89 -26.91 -7.43
CA PRO A 162 -3.61 -26.54 -6.86
C PRO A 162 -2.75 -25.83 -7.91
N GLY A 163 -2.28 -24.63 -7.59
CA GLY A 163 -1.40 -23.84 -8.43
C GLY A 163 -0.27 -23.22 -7.63
N TYR A 164 0.81 -22.91 -8.33
CA TYR A 164 1.89 -22.09 -7.83
C TYR A 164 1.46 -20.63 -7.90
N ILE A 165 1.67 -19.93 -6.79
CA ILE A 165 1.54 -18.48 -6.69
C ILE A 165 2.89 -17.91 -6.26
N MET A 166 3.11 -16.64 -6.60
CA MET A 166 4.19 -15.85 -6.03
C MET A 166 3.59 -14.70 -5.24
N PHE A 167 4.05 -14.49 -4.01
CA PHE A 167 3.47 -13.46 -3.16
C PHE A 167 4.54 -12.74 -2.32
N GLY A 168 4.23 -11.49 -1.99
CA GLY A 168 4.93 -10.66 -1.01
C GLY A 168 3.99 -10.34 0.15
N ALA A 169 4.56 -10.10 1.33
CA ALA A 169 3.82 -9.75 2.54
C ALA A 169 4.39 -8.47 3.16
N LEU A 170 3.52 -7.50 3.43
CA LEU A 170 3.88 -6.22 4.03
C LEU A 170 3.12 -6.00 5.34
N ASP A 171 3.70 -5.19 6.21
CA ASP A 171 2.98 -4.65 7.37
C ASP A 171 1.89 -3.66 6.91
N ALA A 172 0.68 -3.74 7.47
CA ALA A 172 -0.42 -2.85 7.11
C ALA A 172 -0.22 -1.38 7.54
N HIS A 173 0.84 -1.06 8.27
CA HIS A 173 1.24 0.32 8.59
C HIS A 173 2.42 0.79 7.71
N SER A 174 2.80 0.00 6.69
CA SER A 174 3.81 0.39 5.72
C SER A 174 3.39 1.65 4.97
N ARG A 175 4.35 2.45 4.50
CA ARG A 175 4.04 3.62 3.66
C ARG A 175 3.55 3.17 2.28
N LEU A 176 2.74 4.00 1.62
CA LEU A 176 2.30 3.75 0.24
C LEU A 176 3.48 3.48 -0.72
N ALA A 177 4.58 4.24 -0.56
CA ALA A 177 5.79 4.04 -1.36
C ALA A 177 6.40 2.63 -1.21
N ASN A 178 6.33 2.04 0.00
CA ASN A 178 6.80 0.68 0.23
C ASN A 178 5.86 -0.34 -0.43
N LEU A 179 4.53 -0.10 -0.34
CA LEU A 179 3.55 -0.94 -1.02
C LEU A 179 3.73 -0.93 -2.55
N MET A 180 3.94 0.25 -3.14
CA MET A 180 4.22 0.38 -4.57
C MET A 180 5.51 -0.34 -4.96
N PHE A 181 6.58 -0.14 -4.20
CA PHE A 181 7.86 -0.80 -4.45
C PHE A 181 7.75 -2.33 -4.39
N GLU A 182 6.98 -2.86 -3.45
CA GLU A 182 6.74 -4.30 -3.32
C GLU A 182 5.88 -4.86 -4.45
N ILE A 183 4.86 -4.10 -4.91
CA ILE A 183 4.06 -4.47 -6.10
C ILE A 183 4.95 -4.55 -7.34
N GLU A 184 5.81 -3.56 -7.57
CA GLU A 184 6.74 -3.53 -8.71
C GLU A 184 7.78 -4.65 -8.61
N THR A 185 8.38 -4.84 -7.43
CA THR A 185 9.37 -5.91 -7.19
C THR A 185 8.76 -7.29 -7.40
N LEU A 186 7.53 -7.52 -6.93
CA LEU A 186 6.81 -8.77 -7.16
C LEU A 186 6.57 -8.98 -8.65
N ALA A 187 6.17 -7.94 -9.40
CA ALA A 187 5.95 -8.04 -10.84
C ALA A 187 7.23 -8.44 -11.59
N GLU A 188 8.37 -7.79 -11.30
CA GLU A 188 9.67 -8.15 -11.87
C GLU A 188 10.06 -9.60 -11.54
N ASN A 189 9.86 -10.01 -10.28
CA ASN A 189 10.16 -11.36 -9.83
C ASN A 189 9.27 -12.41 -10.51
N VAL A 190 8.00 -12.11 -10.77
CA VAL A 190 7.07 -13.02 -11.47
C VAL A 190 7.53 -13.26 -12.90
N LEU A 191 7.89 -12.19 -13.63
CA LEU A 191 8.41 -12.31 -14.99
C LEU A 191 9.71 -13.11 -14.99
N GLY A 192 10.66 -12.76 -14.13
CA GLY A 192 11.94 -13.45 -14.02
C GLY A 192 11.81 -14.93 -13.62
N ALA A 193 10.91 -15.25 -12.68
CA ALA A 193 10.64 -16.63 -12.28
C ALA A 193 9.99 -17.44 -13.40
N THR A 194 9.08 -16.84 -14.17
CA THR A 194 8.43 -17.50 -15.30
C THR A 194 9.45 -17.89 -16.37
N GLU A 195 10.39 -17.01 -16.68
CA GLU A 195 11.48 -17.30 -17.60
C GLU A 195 12.46 -18.35 -17.04
N ALA A 196 12.89 -18.18 -15.79
CA ALA A 196 13.87 -19.07 -15.15
C ALA A 196 13.35 -20.51 -14.98
N PHE A 197 12.04 -20.67 -14.78
CA PHE A 197 11.43 -21.97 -14.50
C PHE A 197 10.70 -22.60 -15.69
N ALA A 198 10.69 -21.95 -16.85
CA ALA A 198 10.06 -22.47 -18.06
C ALA A 198 10.49 -23.91 -18.40
N GLY A 199 11.75 -24.28 -18.13
CA GLY A 199 12.27 -25.63 -18.37
C GLY A 199 11.66 -26.75 -17.50
N TYR A 200 10.92 -26.40 -16.43
CA TYR A 200 10.19 -27.36 -15.60
C TYR A 200 8.76 -27.58 -16.07
N LEU A 201 8.26 -26.72 -16.96
CA LEU A 201 6.88 -26.76 -17.44
C LEU A 201 6.72 -27.78 -18.56
N LEU A 202 5.57 -28.45 -18.55
CA LEU A 202 5.14 -29.29 -19.66
C LEU A 202 4.93 -28.40 -20.91
N PRO A 203 5.23 -28.91 -22.12
CA PRO A 203 4.90 -28.21 -23.35
C PRO A 203 3.40 -27.89 -23.39
N MET A 204 3.03 -26.72 -23.92
CA MET A 204 1.64 -26.27 -24.03
C MET A 204 0.72 -27.16 -24.91
N GLU A 205 1.20 -28.30 -25.43
CA GLU A 205 0.42 -29.29 -26.17
C GLU A 205 0.07 -30.49 -25.28
N SER A 206 -0.81 -30.32 -24.29
CA SER A 206 -1.53 -31.43 -23.63
C SER A 206 -2.70 -30.91 -22.79
N ALA A 207 -3.55 -30.06 -23.40
CA ALA A 207 -4.84 -29.71 -22.82
C ALA A 207 -5.88 -29.71 -23.95
N THR A 208 -6.21 -30.91 -24.41
CA THR A 208 -7.49 -31.23 -25.07
C THR A 208 -8.33 -31.98 -24.07
#